data_AF-A0A956KB22-F1
#
_entry.id   AF-A0A956KB22-F1
#
_cell.length_a   1.000
_cell.length_b   1.000
_cell.length_c   1.000
_cell.angle_alpha   90.00
_cell.angle_beta   90.00
_cell.angle_gamma   90.00
#
_symmetry.space_group_name_H-M   'P 1'
#
loop_
_entity.id
_entity.type
_entity.pdbx_description
1 polymer ?
#
loop_
_entity_poly.entity_id
_entity_poly.type
_entity_poly.pdbx_seq_one_letter_code
_entity_poly.pdbx_strand_id
1 'polypeptide(L)'
;MTRTTPRLCALLVLLVGCAGEEVGRVAFHDGDAGQATVTLSADKPVHFWADIDVAYEGQAKIQYEVELAADGATVATVTCDALDTTSRVASKRVLTADGGDIDYKGKMRCEAEVPKTGAYELRARFSAEPAPTRLGRHDLVITQ
;
A
#
# COMPACT_ATOMS: atom_id res chain seq x y z
N MET A 1 62.52 -5.65 -2.26
CA MET A 1 61.45 -4.69 -2.64
C MET A 1 60.12 -5.44 -2.65
N THR A 2 59.37 -5.38 -1.56
CA THR A 2 58.08 -6.07 -1.39
C THR A 2 56.98 -5.03 -1.37
N ARG A 3 56.12 -5.02 -2.40
CA ARG A 3 54.97 -4.11 -2.50
C ARG A 3 53.77 -4.73 -1.79
N THR A 4 53.37 -4.12 -0.69
CA THR A 4 52.17 -4.49 0.08
C THR A 4 50.96 -3.76 -0.50
N THR A 5 49.98 -4.52 -0.97
CA THR A 5 48.73 -4.04 -1.56
C THR A 5 47.81 -3.44 -0.49
N PRO A 6 47.23 -2.24 -0.67
CA PRO A 6 46.28 -1.69 0.29
C PRO A 6 44.92 -2.38 0.14
N ARG A 7 44.35 -2.85 1.26
CA ARG A 7 42.96 -3.31 1.35
C ARG A 7 42.04 -2.08 1.36
N LEU A 8 41.24 -1.94 0.31
CA LEU A 8 40.11 -1.00 0.27
C LEU A 8 39.06 -1.44 1.32
N CYS A 9 38.86 -0.63 2.36
CA CYS A 9 37.65 -0.71 3.18
C CYS A 9 36.48 -0.19 2.36
N ALA A 10 35.59 -1.09 1.93
CA ALA A 10 34.32 -0.73 1.33
C ALA A 10 33.39 -0.15 2.41
N LEU A 11 33.10 1.15 2.27
CA LEU A 11 32.12 1.86 3.08
C LEU A 11 30.72 1.49 2.56
N LEU A 12 30.00 0.63 3.27
CA LEU A 12 28.60 0.31 2.97
C LEU A 12 27.71 1.50 3.38
N VAL A 13 27.30 2.28 2.40
CA VAL A 13 26.29 3.33 2.56
C VAL A 13 24.91 2.65 2.57
N LEU A 14 24.36 2.40 3.76
CA LEU A 14 22.98 1.96 3.95
C LEU A 14 22.03 3.15 3.75
N LEU A 15 21.70 3.44 2.49
CA LEU A 15 20.59 4.31 2.09
C LEU A 15 19.32 3.46 1.92
N VAL A 16 18.73 2.99 3.01
CA VAL A 16 17.41 2.35 2.97
C VAL A 16 16.58 2.92 4.10
N GLY A 17 15.71 3.89 3.80
CA GLY A 17 14.94 4.52 4.87
C GLY A 17 13.99 5.60 4.42
N CYS A 18 13.24 5.40 3.34
CA CYS A 18 12.16 6.32 2.96
C CYS A 18 10.98 5.55 2.36
N ALA A 19 10.24 4.72 3.14
CA ALA A 19 8.82 4.36 2.90
C ALA A 19 8.31 3.10 3.63
N GLY A 20 9.20 2.22 4.13
CA GLY A 20 8.84 0.84 4.50
C GLY A 20 9.03 -0.12 3.32
N GLU A 21 9.28 -1.39 3.58
CA GLU A 21 9.48 -2.45 2.58
C GLU A 21 8.12 -2.98 2.11
N GLU A 22 7.94 -3.17 0.79
CA GLU A 22 6.74 -3.83 0.24
C GLU A 22 6.79 -5.32 0.57
N VAL A 23 5.91 -5.76 1.47
CA VAL A 23 5.80 -7.16 1.91
C VAL A 23 4.69 -7.93 1.17
N GLY A 24 3.86 -7.21 0.42
CA GLY A 24 2.84 -7.81 -0.44
C GLY A 24 1.94 -6.80 -1.14
N ARG A 25 1.05 -7.32 -1.97
CA ARG A 25 0.09 -6.55 -2.76
C ARG A 25 -1.18 -7.36 -2.99
N VAL A 26 -2.32 -6.70 -2.87
CA VAL A 26 -3.60 -7.19 -3.40
C VAL A 26 -3.84 -6.48 -4.72
N ALA A 27 -3.83 -7.26 -5.80
CA ALA A 27 -4.25 -6.81 -7.11
C ALA A 27 -5.72 -7.18 -7.33
N PHE A 28 -6.49 -6.25 -7.87
CA PHE A 28 -7.94 -6.36 -8.07
C PHE A 28 -8.25 -6.55 -9.56
N HIS A 29 -7.85 -7.70 -10.12
CA HIS A 29 -7.89 -7.92 -11.57
C HIS A 29 -9.32 -8.04 -12.14
N ASP A 30 -10.27 -8.60 -11.39
CA ASP A 30 -11.63 -8.91 -11.86
C ASP A 30 -12.72 -8.52 -10.84
N GLY A 31 -12.65 -7.28 -10.36
CA GLY A 31 -13.68 -6.67 -9.51
C GLY A 31 -13.13 -6.15 -8.18
N ASP A 32 -14.05 -5.89 -7.25
CA ASP A 32 -13.76 -5.06 -6.09
C ASP A 32 -13.21 -5.83 -4.89
N ALA A 33 -12.86 -7.11 -5.02
CA ALA A 33 -12.35 -7.91 -3.92
C ALA A 33 -11.12 -8.73 -4.33
N GLY A 34 -10.15 -8.83 -3.44
CA GLY A 34 -8.91 -9.57 -3.67
C GLY A 34 -8.29 -10.06 -2.38
N GLN A 35 -7.26 -10.90 -2.50
CA GLN A 35 -6.53 -11.42 -1.37
C GLN A 35 -5.05 -11.64 -1.69
N ALA A 36 -4.22 -11.64 -0.64
CA ALA A 36 -2.80 -11.95 -0.72
C ALA A 36 -2.32 -12.66 0.55
N THR A 37 -1.30 -13.51 0.43
CA THR A 37 -0.59 -14.06 1.59
C THR A 37 0.67 -13.24 1.82
N VAL A 38 0.86 -12.76 3.04
CA VAL A 38 1.99 -11.92 3.44
C VAL A 38 2.62 -12.44 4.72
N THR A 39 3.93 -12.28 4.86
CA THR A 39 4.62 -12.55 6.12
C THR A 39 4.78 -11.24 6.86
N LEU A 40 4.15 -11.13 8.03
CA LEU A 40 4.12 -9.90 8.83
C LEU A 40 4.87 -10.09 10.13
N SER A 41 5.47 -9.02 10.62
CA SER A 41 6.11 -8.97 11.93
C SER A 41 5.26 -8.22 12.94
N ALA A 42 5.18 -8.72 14.17
CA ALA A 42 4.43 -8.10 15.27
C ALA A 42 5.14 -6.89 15.91
N ASP A 43 6.42 -6.66 15.59
CA ASP A 43 7.21 -5.53 16.10
C ASP A 43 7.03 -4.25 15.28
N LYS A 44 6.24 -4.30 14.19
CA LYS A 44 6.03 -3.18 13.28
C LYS A 44 4.56 -3.04 12.90
N PRO A 45 4.04 -1.81 12.76
CA PRO A 45 2.71 -1.59 12.20
C PRO A 45 2.66 -2.02 10.74
N VAL A 46 1.52 -2.54 10.32
CA VAL A 46 1.21 -2.82 8.91
C VAL A 46 0.65 -1.56 8.30
N HIS A 47 1.34 -1.02 7.31
CA HIS A 47 0.88 0.15 6.58
C HIS A 47 0.31 -0.22 5.22
N PHE A 48 -0.67 0.56 4.79
CA PHE A 48 -1.38 0.36 3.55
C PHE A 48 -1.16 1.53 2.60
N TRP A 49 -0.83 1.22 1.37
CA TRP A 49 -0.63 2.19 0.30
C TRP A 49 -1.66 1.95 -0.80
N ALA A 50 -2.29 3.02 -1.25
CA ALA A 50 -3.13 3.01 -2.44
C ALA A 50 -2.24 3.19 -3.68
N ASP A 51 -2.38 2.34 -4.69
CA ASP A 51 -1.81 2.50 -6.04
C ASP A 51 -2.97 2.59 -7.01
N ILE A 52 -3.43 3.83 -7.21
CA ILE A 52 -4.69 4.13 -7.88
C ILE A 52 -4.46 4.92 -9.17
N ASP A 53 -5.28 4.63 -10.16
CA ASP A 53 -5.44 5.35 -11.42
C ASP A 53 -6.94 5.38 -11.74
N VAL A 54 -7.62 6.47 -11.39
CA VAL A 54 -9.08 6.58 -11.40
C VAL A 54 -9.54 7.93 -11.91
N ALA A 55 -10.66 7.94 -12.64
CA ALA A 55 -11.38 9.16 -12.98
C ALA A 55 -12.82 9.10 -12.48
N TYR A 56 -13.37 10.25 -12.08
CA TYR A 56 -14.71 10.36 -11.51
C TYR A 56 -15.34 11.72 -11.82
N GLU A 57 -16.67 11.77 -11.69
CA GLU A 57 -17.45 13.02 -11.66
C GLU A 57 -17.76 13.41 -10.22
N GLY A 58 -17.78 14.71 -9.91
CA GLY A 58 -18.08 15.22 -8.57
C GLY A 58 -16.96 14.97 -7.53
N GLN A 59 -17.34 14.73 -6.27
CA GLN A 59 -16.42 14.45 -5.18
C GLN A 59 -16.30 12.94 -4.95
N ALA A 60 -15.12 12.37 -5.19
CA ALA A 60 -14.88 10.96 -4.92
C ALA A 60 -14.56 10.68 -3.45
N LYS A 61 -15.09 9.55 -2.99
CA LYS A 61 -14.70 8.83 -1.79
C LYS A 61 -14.22 7.45 -2.24
N ILE A 62 -12.98 7.09 -1.91
CA ILE A 62 -12.36 5.84 -2.34
C ILE A 62 -11.84 5.11 -1.10
N GLN A 63 -12.26 3.88 -0.90
CA GLN A 63 -11.95 3.13 0.32
C GLN A 63 -11.40 1.74 0.03
N TYR A 64 -10.58 1.26 0.95
CA TYR A 64 -10.20 -0.14 1.08
C TYR A 64 -10.67 -0.65 2.43
N GLU A 65 -11.51 -1.67 2.44
CA GLU A 65 -11.79 -2.48 3.64
C GLU A 65 -10.82 -3.65 3.65
N VAL A 66 -10.07 -3.80 4.74
CA VAL A 66 -9.00 -4.80 4.85
C VAL A 66 -9.26 -5.68 6.06
N GLU A 67 -9.21 -6.99 5.86
CA GLU A 67 -9.22 -8.01 6.89
C GLU A 67 -7.88 -8.75 6.89
N LEU A 68 -7.28 -8.90 8.06
CA LEU A 68 -6.11 -9.76 8.29
C LEU A 68 -6.58 -11.03 8.99
N ALA A 69 -6.27 -12.18 8.41
CA ALA A 69 -6.57 -13.48 8.99
C ALA A 69 -5.29 -14.28 9.27
N ALA A 70 -5.26 -14.92 10.44
CA ALA A 70 -4.23 -15.91 10.81
C ALA A 70 -4.92 -17.20 11.23
N ASP A 71 -4.36 -18.33 10.79
CA ASP A 71 -4.92 -19.66 11.11
C ASP A 71 -6.41 -19.80 10.75
N GLY A 72 -6.84 -19.12 9.69
CA GLY A 72 -8.22 -19.12 9.19
C GLY A 72 -9.19 -18.18 9.92
N ALA A 73 -8.75 -17.47 10.98
CA ALA A 73 -9.57 -16.53 11.73
C ALA A 73 -9.14 -15.07 11.50
N THR A 74 -10.11 -14.18 11.33
CA THR A 74 -9.86 -12.73 11.24
C THR A 74 -9.34 -12.22 12.58
N VAL A 75 -8.17 -11.59 12.58
CA VAL A 75 -7.51 -11.02 13.76
C VAL A 75 -7.55 -9.49 13.80
N ALA A 76 -7.74 -8.83 12.65
CA ALA A 76 -7.86 -7.39 12.55
C ALA A 76 -8.68 -7.00 11.32
N THR A 77 -9.39 -5.87 11.44
CA THR A 77 -10.12 -5.23 10.34
C THR A 77 -9.84 -3.74 10.37
N VAL A 78 -9.61 -3.13 9.20
CA VAL A 78 -9.38 -1.69 9.06
C VAL A 78 -10.01 -1.18 7.78
N THR A 79 -10.57 0.02 7.82
CA THR A 79 -11.04 0.74 6.63
C THR A 79 -10.12 1.93 6.39
N CYS A 80 -9.59 2.00 5.17
CA CYS A 80 -8.64 3.02 4.75
C CYS A 80 -9.26 3.92 3.69
N ASP A 81 -9.10 5.24 3.83
CA ASP A 81 -9.43 6.20 2.78
C ASP A 81 -8.21 6.38 1.86
N ALA A 82 -8.37 6.02 0.59
CA ALA A 82 -7.30 6.11 -0.39
C ALA A 82 -6.83 7.54 -0.62
N LEU A 83 -7.70 8.54 -0.39
CA LEU A 83 -7.44 9.96 -0.60
C LEU A 83 -6.85 10.65 0.65
N ASP A 84 -6.98 10.08 1.85
CA ASP A 84 -6.27 10.54 3.06
C ASP A 84 -4.89 9.87 3.19
N THR A 85 -3.91 10.50 2.56
CA THR A 85 -2.53 9.99 2.52
C THR A 85 -1.57 10.87 3.32
N THR A 86 -0.62 10.25 4.00
CA THR A 86 0.51 10.93 4.67
C THR A 86 1.66 11.25 3.73
N SER A 87 1.83 10.47 2.66
CA SER A 87 2.81 10.71 1.60
C SER A 87 2.30 10.20 0.25
N ARG A 88 2.76 10.81 -0.84
CA ARG A 88 2.44 10.41 -2.21
C ARG A 88 3.71 10.41 -3.06
N VAL A 89 3.80 9.45 -3.97
CA VAL A 89 4.85 9.34 -4.99
C VAL A 89 4.21 9.16 -6.37
N ALA A 90 4.94 9.53 -7.43
CA ALA A 90 4.47 9.44 -8.82
C ALA A 90 3.06 10.05 -9.04
N SER A 91 2.78 11.18 -8.39
CA SER A 91 1.43 11.75 -8.34
C SER A 91 1.14 12.64 -9.54
N LYS A 92 0.09 12.30 -10.28
CA LYS A 92 -0.62 13.18 -11.21
C LYS A 92 -2.05 13.34 -10.70
N ARG A 93 -2.47 14.59 -10.45
CA ARG A 93 -3.81 14.89 -9.97
C ARG A 93 -4.37 16.09 -10.72
N VAL A 94 -5.44 15.85 -11.48
CA VAL A 94 -6.22 16.91 -12.14
C VAL A 94 -7.59 16.94 -11.48
N LEU A 95 -7.89 18.03 -10.77
CA LEU A 95 -9.20 18.23 -10.14
C LEU A 95 -9.86 19.45 -10.78
N THR A 96 -11.12 19.31 -11.16
CA THR A 96 -12.01 20.40 -11.58
C THR A 96 -13.22 20.46 -10.63
N ALA A 97 -14.09 21.44 -10.81
CA ALA A 97 -15.35 21.50 -10.07
C ALA A 97 -16.27 20.32 -10.38
N ASP A 98 -16.11 19.72 -11.56
CA ASP A 98 -17.01 18.71 -12.11
C ASP A 98 -16.49 17.28 -11.93
N GLY A 99 -15.24 17.10 -11.47
CA GLY A 99 -14.63 15.78 -11.31
C GLY A 99 -13.11 15.81 -11.26
N GLY A 100 -12.49 14.65 -11.50
CA GLY A 100 -11.04 14.58 -11.53
C GLY A 100 -10.47 13.30 -12.09
N ASP A 101 -9.18 13.36 -12.39
CA ASP A 101 -8.31 12.25 -12.79
C ASP A 101 -7.18 12.17 -11.75
N ILE A 102 -7.11 11.04 -11.04
CA ILE A 102 -6.17 10.77 -9.96
C ILE A 102 -5.33 9.56 -10.33
N ASP A 103 -4.02 9.76 -10.44
CA ASP A 103 -3.03 8.69 -10.62
C ASP A 103 -1.90 8.90 -9.62
N TYR A 104 -1.78 8.02 -8.62
CA TYR A 104 -0.65 8.03 -7.68
C TYR A 104 -0.47 6.71 -6.92
N LYS A 105 0.73 6.56 -6.32
CA LYS A 105 0.98 5.63 -5.20
C LYS A 105 1.17 6.40 -3.90
N GLY A 106 0.45 6.09 -2.83
CA GLY A 106 0.48 6.89 -1.60
C GLY A 106 0.16 6.14 -0.31
N LYS A 107 0.88 6.46 0.77
CA LYS A 107 0.70 5.85 2.09
C LYS A 107 -0.55 6.41 2.75
N MET A 108 -1.56 5.59 2.97
CA MET A 108 -2.81 5.98 3.62
C MET A 108 -2.57 6.24 5.12
N ARG A 109 -3.40 7.07 5.74
CA ARG A 109 -3.35 7.38 7.19
C ARG A 109 -4.05 6.31 8.04
N CYS A 110 -3.97 5.06 7.63
CA CYS A 110 -4.48 3.91 8.34
C CYS A 110 -3.36 2.88 8.53
N GLU A 111 -3.47 2.07 9.56
CA GLU A 111 -2.55 0.98 9.85
C GLU A 111 -3.27 -0.11 10.65
N ALA A 112 -2.65 -1.27 10.72
CA ALA A 112 -3.09 -2.38 11.55
C ALA A 112 -1.91 -2.93 12.36
N GLU A 113 -2.22 -3.51 13.51
CA GLU A 113 -1.25 -4.28 14.29
C GLU A 113 -1.56 -5.77 14.15
N VAL A 114 -0.51 -6.60 14.18
CA VAL A 114 -0.66 -8.06 14.16
C VAL A 114 -0.19 -8.65 15.49
N PRO A 115 -0.92 -9.65 16.04
CA PRO A 115 -0.63 -10.17 17.38
C PRO A 115 0.63 -11.06 17.45
N LYS A 116 1.12 -11.57 16.31
CA LYS A 116 2.30 -12.43 16.23
C LYS A 116 3.01 -12.28 14.89
N THR A 117 4.31 -12.56 14.85
CA THR A 117 5.05 -12.69 13.59
C THR A 117 4.65 -13.98 12.90
N GLY A 118 4.35 -13.94 11.60
CA GLY A 118 3.96 -15.12 10.84
C GLY A 118 3.31 -14.81 9.50
N ALA A 119 2.76 -15.85 8.88
CA ALA A 119 1.99 -15.73 7.65
C ALA A 119 0.55 -15.30 7.97
N TYR A 120 0.06 -14.33 7.20
CA TYR A 120 -1.29 -13.81 7.25
C TYR A 120 -1.91 -13.86 5.87
N GLU A 121 -3.21 -14.17 5.82
CA GLU A 121 -4.03 -13.92 4.65
C GLU A 121 -4.64 -12.53 4.81
N LEU A 122 -4.33 -11.64 3.87
CA LEU A 122 -4.97 -10.34 3.78
C LEU A 122 -6.06 -10.42 2.73
N ARG A 123 -7.28 -10.07 3.12
CA ARG A 123 -8.44 -9.95 2.23
C ARG A 123 -8.81 -8.48 2.17
N ALA A 124 -9.03 -7.97 0.98
CA ALA A 124 -9.38 -6.57 0.80
C ALA A 124 -10.56 -6.41 -0.14
N ARG A 125 -11.36 -5.38 0.12
CA ARG A 125 -12.43 -4.89 -0.76
C ARG A 125 -12.19 -3.43 -1.09
N PHE A 126 -12.20 -3.10 -2.38
CA PHE A 126 -12.18 -1.75 -2.90
C PHE A 126 -13.61 -1.20 -3.02
N SER A 127 -13.78 0.10 -2.79
CA SER A 127 -15.04 0.79 -3.12
C SER A 127 -14.78 2.23 -3.51
N ALA A 128 -15.61 2.76 -4.41
CA ALA A 128 -15.53 4.13 -4.87
C ALA A 128 -16.93 4.72 -5.08
N GLU A 129 -17.18 5.89 -4.50
CA GLU A 129 -18.43 6.62 -4.59
C GLU A 129 -18.17 8.09 -4.97
N PRO A 130 -18.78 8.61 -6.06
CA PRO A 130 -19.56 7.87 -7.04
C PRO A 130 -18.70 6.83 -7.79
N ALA A 131 -19.38 5.93 -8.51
CA ALA A 131 -18.69 4.95 -9.35
C ALA A 131 -17.71 5.66 -10.32
N PRO A 132 -16.47 5.19 -10.46
CA PRO A 132 -15.50 5.82 -11.35
C PRO A 132 -15.99 5.82 -12.80
N THR A 133 -15.79 6.93 -13.50
CA THR A 133 -15.98 6.99 -14.96
C THR A 133 -14.87 6.24 -15.70
N ARG A 134 -13.70 6.10 -15.05
CA ARG A 134 -12.60 5.23 -15.47
C ARG A 134 -11.96 4.61 -14.24
N LEU A 135 -11.79 3.29 -14.26
CA LEU A 135 -11.05 2.54 -13.25
C LEU A 135 -9.87 1.84 -13.92
N GLY A 136 -8.67 2.34 -13.65
CA GLY A 136 -7.40 1.72 -14.03
C GLY A 136 -6.86 0.87 -12.87
N ARG A 137 -5.61 1.13 -12.49
CA ARG A 137 -5.01 0.50 -11.30
C ARG A 137 -5.78 0.90 -10.04
N HIS A 138 -5.93 -0.04 -9.13
CA HIS A 138 -6.56 0.20 -7.83
C HIS A 138 -6.02 -0.78 -6.79
N ASP A 139 -4.74 -1.10 -6.89
CA ASP A 139 -4.08 -2.08 -6.03
C ASP A 139 -3.91 -1.55 -4.61
N LEU A 140 -3.95 -2.48 -3.66
CA LEU A 140 -3.58 -2.23 -2.27
C LEU A 140 -2.19 -2.80 -2.03
N VAL A 141 -1.25 -1.93 -1.67
CA VAL A 141 0.14 -2.32 -1.37
C VAL A 141 0.35 -2.36 0.13
N ILE A 142 1.02 -3.41 0.61
CA ILE A 142 1.25 -3.67 2.03
C ILE A 142 2.73 -3.48 2.34
N THR A 143 3.01 -2.69 3.37
CA THR A 143 4.39 -2.36 3.76
C THR A 143 4.62 -2.47 5.27
N GLN A 144 5.85 -2.80 5.68
CA GLN A 144 6.35 -2.75 7.07
C GLN A 144 7.80 -2.22 7.14
#